data_AF-A0A2V8N9D5-F1
#
_entry.id   AF-A0A2V8N9D5-F1
#
_cell.length_a   1.000
_cell.length_b   1.000
_cell.length_c   1.000
_cell.angle_alpha   90.00
_cell.angle_beta   90.00
_cell.angle_gamma   90.00
#
_symmetry.space_group_name_H-M   'P 1'
#
loop_
_entity.id
_entity.type
_entity.pdbx_description
1 polymer ?
#
loop_
_entity_poly.entity_id
_entity_poly.type
_entity_poly.pdbx_seq_one_letter_code
_entity_poly.pdbx_strand_id
1 'polypeptide(L)'
;PFRLFDNALENRKRGLHTRAVIIDELLNILIQAEQDDYELVWPGLTHRAWLTKRLETVASCIETHFPRHFLTGTPEMDRWTGRSASEMANGVREMVKWVVVPSAHTCEDFKARVNKYFAAALASEWGRFDRVSAENLFQRKGMMDRVASLVSAVLTAAVPILLLLLLSRLDVVAEPLLTYLTVGAYIWAALSLLSQLDPQYATKMAALKDLTKTFPLGKKDGGEG
;
A
#
# COMPACT_ATOMS: atom_id res chain seq x y z
N PRO A 1 -5.14 -10.35 23.27
CA PRO A 1 -5.92 -9.09 23.43
C PRO A 1 -5.06 -7.91 23.94
N PHE A 2 -4.28 -8.08 25.01
CA PHE A 2 -3.42 -7.02 25.58
C PHE A 2 -2.38 -6.44 24.59
N ARG A 3 -1.63 -7.30 23.86
CA ARG A 3 -0.64 -6.83 22.87
C ARG A 3 -1.22 -5.96 21.75
N LEU A 4 -2.50 -6.13 21.40
CA LEU A 4 -3.15 -5.32 20.37
C LEU A 4 -3.46 -3.90 20.89
N PHE A 5 -3.82 -3.78 22.16
CA PHE A 5 -4.08 -2.49 22.80
C PHE A 5 -2.79 -1.67 22.96
N ASP A 6 -1.70 -2.30 23.40
CA ASP A 6 -0.41 -1.62 23.54
C ASP A 6 0.09 -1.07 22.20
N ASN A 7 0.01 -1.87 21.14
CA ASN A 7 0.36 -1.44 19.79
C ASN A 7 -0.50 -0.27 19.30
N ALA A 8 -1.80 -0.27 19.59
CA ALA A 8 -2.69 0.81 19.20
C ALA A 8 -2.36 2.13 19.93
N LEU A 9 -2.02 2.03 21.22
CA LEU A 9 -1.68 3.17 22.06
C LEU A 9 -0.30 3.75 21.67
N GLU A 10 0.68 2.89 21.39
CA GLU A 10 1.95 3.30 20.79
C GLU A 10 1.74 4.00 19.45
N ASN A 11 0.95 3.43 18.55
CA ASN A 11 0.66 4.05 17.25
C ASN A 11 0.00 5.42 17.39
N ARG A 12 -0.90 5.57 18.37
CA ARG A 12 -1.53 6.87 18.65
C ARG A 12 -0.51 7.89 19.16
N LYS A 13 0.39 7.49 20.06
CA LYS A 13 1.47 8.35 20.58
C LYS A 13 2.44 8.77 19.46
N ARG A 14 2.80 7.82 18.57
CA ARG A 14 3.63 8.10 17.38
C ARG A 14 2.99 9.11 16.43
N GLY A 15 1.67 9.10 16.31
CA GLY A 15 0.95 10.09 15.51
C GLY A 15 0.97 11.50 16.07
N LEU A 16 0.96 11.65 17.40
CA LEU A 16 1.01 12.96 18.05
C LEU A 16 2.42 13.57 18.06
N HIS A 17 3.45 12.73 18.18
CA HIS A 17 4.84 13.17 18.33
C HIS A 17 5.74 12.64 17.21
N THR A 18 5.27 12.69 15.97
CA THR A 18 5.96 12.11 14.81
C THR A 18 7.40 12.58 14.68
N ARG A 19 7.65 13.89 14.82
CA ARG A 19 9.00 14.44 14.76
C ARG A 19 9.91 13.89 15.85
N ALA A 20 9.41 13.81 17.09
CA ALA A 20 10.21 13.30 18.21
C ALA A 20 10.56 11.82 18.02
N VAL A 21 9.62 11.01 17.51
CA VAL A 21 9.87 9.59 17.21
C VAL A 21 10.92 9.46 16.10
N ILE A 22 10.82 10.23 15.02
CA ILE A 22 11.82 10.18 13.94
C ILE A 22 13.22 10.53 14.49
N ILE A 23 13.32 11.60 15.29
CA ILE A 23 14.60 12.04 15.88
C ILE A 23 15.16 10.99 16.83
N ASP A 24 14.33 10.44 17.73
CA ASP A 24 14.73 9.42 18.70
C ASP A 24 15.22 8.15 18.01
N GLU A 25 14.50 7.68 16.98
CA GLU A 25 14.90 6.49 16.23
C GLU A 25 16.20 6.69 15.46
N LEU A 26 16.38 7.85 14.81
CA LEU A 26 17.63 8.18 14.12
C LEU A 26 18.80 8.32 15.10
N LEU A 27 18.59 8.94 16.26
CA LEU A 27 19.59 9.05 17.32
C LEU A 27 20.00 7.68 17.85
N ASN A 28 19.04 6.81 18.13
CA ASN A 28 19.30 5.45 18.58
C ASN A 28 20.12 4.65 17.54
N ILE A 29 19.85 4.82 16.25
CA ILE A 29 20.66 4.23 15.18
C ILE A 29 22.10 4.76 15.22
N LEU A 30 22.28 6.08 15.38
CA LEU A 30 23.61 6.70 15.44
C LEU A 30 24.41 6.26 16.66
N ILE A 31 23.81 6.27 17.85
CA ILE A 31 24.45 5.81 19.09
C ILE A 31 24.95 4.38 18.91
N GLN A 32 24.12 3.52 18.32
CA GLN A 32 24.47 2.13 18.09
C GLN A 32 25.55 1.96 17.01
N ALA A 33 25.64 2.89 16.06
CA ALA A 33 26.63 2.88 14.98
C ALA A 33 28.00 3.47 15.37
N GLU A 34 28.05 4.27 16.43
CA GLU A 34 29.27 4.87 16.99
C GLU A 34 29.95 3.98 18.05
N GLN A 35 29.31 2.89 18.49
CA GLN A 35 29.97 1.97 19.44
C GLN A 35 31.20 1.32 18.79
N ASP A 36 32.35 1.33 19.49
CA ASP A 36 33.67 0.95 18.98
C ASP A 36 33.72 -0.46 18.33
N ASP A 37 32.82 -1.37 18.69
CA ASP A 37 32.70 -2.73 18.13
C ASP A 37 31.75 -2.83 16.91
N TYR A 38 31.32 -1.70 16.33
CA TYR A 38 30.29 -1.73 15.31
C TYR A 38 30.66 -2.59 14.09
N GLU A 39 31.91 -2.52 13.63
CA GLU A 39 32.38 -3.33 12.49
C GLU A 39 32.33 -4.85 12.80
N LEU A 40 32.54 -5.23 14.06
CA LEU A 40 32.46 -6.61 14.53
C LEU A 40 31.01 -7.08 14.69
N VAL A 41 30.09 -6.19 15.07
CA VAL A 41 28.68 -6.50 15.37
C VAL A 41 27.77 -6.40 14.13
N TRP A 42 28.13 -5.58 13.15
CA TRP A 42 27.37 -5.35 11.92
C TRP A 42 27.04 -6.63 11.09
N PRO A 43 27.89 -7.67 11.05
CA PRO A 43 27.54 -8.95 10.41
C PRO A 43 26.38 -9.69 11.10
N GLY A 44 26.08 -9.36 12.36
CA GLY A 44 25.07 -10.05 13.16
C GLY A 44 23.66 -9.88 12.60
N LEU A 45 22.99 -10.99 12.29
CA LEU A 45 21.61 -10.99 11.78
C LEU A 45 20.64 -10.26 12.73
N THR A 46 20.79 -10.43 14.05
CA THR A 46 19.95 -9.76 15.05
C THR A 46 20.11 -8.24 15.00
N HIS A 47 21.34 -7.76 14.82
CA HIS A 47 21.63 -6.34 14.72
C HIS A 47 21.05 -5.73 13.44
N ARG A 48 21.22 -6.41 12.30
CA ARG A 48 20.62 -6.02 11.02
C ARG A 48 19.10 -5.97 11.07
N ALA A 49 18.47 -6.96 11.71
CA ALA A 49 17.03 -6.98 11.92
C ALA A 49 16.56 -5.80 12.78
N TRP A 50 17.31 -5.47 13.83
CA TRP A 50 17.04 -4.31 14.68
C TRP A 50 17.13 -2.99 13.90
N LEU A 51 18.22 -2.77 13.14
CA LEU A 51 18.41 -1.58 12.30
C LEU A 51 17.29 -1.44 11.26
N THR A 52 16.98 -2.53 10.56
CA THR A 52 15.90 -2.57 9.55
C THR A 52 14.56 -2.18 10.17
N LYS A 53 14.27 -2.67 11.38
CA LYS A 53 13.04 -2.33 12.11
C LYS A 53 12.97 -0.86 12.51
N ARG A 54 14.09 -0.26 12.94
CA ARG A 54 14.14 1.18 13.28
C ARG A 54 13.98 2.05 12.03
N LEU A 55 14.67 1.72 10.94
CA LEU A 55 14.50 2.39 9.64
C LEU A 55 13.06 2.32 9.14
N GLU A 56 12.40 1.16 9.24
CA GLU A 56 10.99 1.04 8.86
C GLU A 56 10.08 1.85 9.78
N THR A 57 10.40 1.95 11.08
CA THR A 57 9.67 2.83 12.00
C THR A 57 9.76 4.28 11.56
N VAL A 58 10.96 4.76 11.21
CA VAL A 58 11.18 6.12 10.70
C VAL A 58 10.41 6.33 9.39
N ALA A 59 10.57 5.44 8.42
CA ALA A 59 9.91 5.52 7.12
C ALA A 59 8.38 5.54 7.27
N SER A 60 7.82 4.64 8.08
CA SER A 60 6.37 4.57 8.36
C SER A 60 5.86 5.83 9.05
N CYS A 61 6.64 6.42 9.97
CA CYS A 61 6.29 7.68 10.61
C CYS A 61 6.23 8.84 9.62
N ILE A 62 7.22 8.93 8.72
CA ILE A 62 7.25 9.92 7.65
C ILE A 62 6.05 9.71 6.71
N GLU A 63 5.79 8.49 6.25
CA GLU A 63 4.74 8.23 5.27
C GLU A 63 3.32 8.46 5.81
N THR A 64 3.06 8.01 7.04
CA THR A 64 1.69 7.94 7.58
C THR A 64 1.28 9.19 8.33
N HIS A 65 2.20 9.76 9.11
CA HIS A 65 1.87 10.80 10.09
C HIS A 65 2.35 12.17 9.65
N PHE A 66 3.45 12.27 8.90
CA PHE A 66 3.96 13.55 8.41
C PHE A 66 2.92 14.34 7.61
N PRO A 67 2.21 13.77 6.62
CA PRO A 67 1.25 14.55 5.81
C PRO A 67 0.12 15.16 6.63
N ARG A 68 -0.25 14.53 7.76
CA ARG A 68 -1.35 14.97 8.61
C ARG A 68 -1.07 16.30 9.31
N HIS A 69 0.20 16.65 9.50
CA HIS A 69 0.63 17.91 10.10
C HIS A 69 0.70 19.06 9.10
N PHE A 70 0.63 18.77 7.79
CA PHE A 70 0.74 19.75 6.70
C PHE A 70 -0.49 19.77 5.79
N LEU A 71 -1.65 19.36 6.31
CA LEU A 71 -2.90 19.44 5.57
C LEU A 71 -3.25 20.91 5.34
N THR A 72 -3.44 21.26 4.07
CA THR A 72 -3.80 22.61 3.65
C THR A 72 -5.30 22.76 3.38
N GLY A 73 -6.01 21.63 3.29
CA GLY A 73 -7.41 21.56 2.88
C GLY A 73 -7.60 21.65 1.36
N THR A 74 -6.53 21.89 0.60
CA THR A 74 -6.57 21.84 -0.87
C THR A 74 -6.20 20.44 -1.35
N PRO A 75 -7.09 19.75 -2.09
CA PRO A 75 -6.86 18.36 -2.50
C PRO A 75 -5.57 18.15 -3.30
N GLU A 76 -5.15 19.15 -4.07
CA GLU A 76 -3.93 19.09 -4.89
C GLU A 76 -2.66 19.13 -4.04
N MET A 77 -2.56 20.09 -3.12
CA MET A 77 -1.42 20.21 -2.22
C MET A 77 -1.35 19.01 -1.25
N ASP A 78 -2.50 18.54 -0.75
CA ASP A 78 -2.53 17.38 0.15
C ASP A 78 -2.03 16.11 -0.58
N ARG A 79 -2.37 15.92 -1.87
CA ARG A 79 -1.82 14.85 -2.72
C ARG A 79 -0.32 15.03 -2.96
N TRP A 80 0.14 16.27 -3.19
CA TRP A 80 1.56 16.56 -3.36
C TRP A 80 2.36 16.27 -2.09
N THR A 81 1.86 16.67 -0.93
CA THR A 81 2.45 16.40 0.39
C THR A 81 2.52 14.90 0.66
N GLY A 82 1.42 14.18 0.39
CA GLY A 82 1.39 12.72 0.53
C GLY A 82 2.42 12.01 -0.34
N ARG A 83 2.54 12.41 -1.62
CA ARG A 83 3.57 11.87 -2.53
C ARG A 83 4.98 12.18 -2.03
N SER A 84 5.26 13.44 -1.68
CA SER A 84 6.57 13.87 -1.17
C SER A 84 6.96 13.11 0.10
N ALA A 85 6.02 12.86 1.01
CA ALA A 85 6.26 12.07 2.21
C ALA A 85 6.56 10.59 1.89
N SER A 86 5.83 9.99 0.96
CA SER A 86 6.10 8.61 0.53
C SER A 86 7.49 8.50 -0.14
N GLU A 87 7.88 9.46 -0.97
CA GLU A 87 9.21 9.49 -1.58
C GLU A 87 10.34 9.62 -0.55
N MET A 88 10.17 10.46 0.48
CA MET A 88 11.13 10.57 1.59
C MET A 88 11.21 9.27 2.39
N ALA A 89 10.07 8.64 2.69
CA ALA A 89 10.02 7.35 3.38
C ALA A 89 10.74 6.25 2.58
N ASN A 90 10.59 6.26 1.25
CA ASN A 90 11.31 5.36 0.36
C ASN A 90 12.82 5.60 0.38
N GLY A 91 13.26 6.86 0.45
CA GLY A 91 14.68 7.19 0.64
C GLY A 91 15.28 6.64 1.94
N VAL A 92 14.48 6.58 3.02
CA VAL A 92 14.87 5.88 4.26
C VAL A 92 14.91 4.37 4.06
N ARG A 93 13.89 3.78 3.42
CA ARG A 93 13.84 2.33 3.15
C ARG A 93 14.96 1.86 2.23
N GLU A 94 15.44 2.70 1.33
CA GLU A 94 16.58 2.37 0.48
C GLU A 94 17.84 2.05 1.29
N MET A 95 18.01 2.69 2.45
CA MET A 95 19.11 2.40 3.37
C MET A 95 19.08 0.98 3.95
N VAL A 96 17.95 0.28 3.88
CA VAL A 96 17.89 -1.14 4.27
C VAL A 96 18.78 -2.00 3.37
N LYS A 97 18.96 -1.63 2.10
CA LYS A 97 19.87 -2.34 1.18
C LYS A 97 21.29 -2.39 1.75
N TRP A 98 21.73 -1.28 2.34
CA TRP A 98 23.04 -1.13 2.97
C TRP A 98 23.20 -2.00 4.22
N VAL A 99 22.13 -2.13 5.01
CA VAL A 99 22.11 -3.00 6.20
C VAL A 99 22.10 -4.48 5.83
N VAL A 100 21.34 -4.86 4.80
CA VAL A 100 21.15 -6.27 4.41
C VAL A 100 22.34 -6.80 3.62
N VAL A 101 22.86 -6.00 2.68
CA VAL A 101 23.96 -6.37 1.77
C VAL A 101 25.06 -5.30 1.85
N PRO A 102 25.89 -5.33 2.91
CA PRO A 102 26.93 -4.33 3.07
C PRO A 102 28.09 -4.56 2.10
N SER A 103 28.57 -3.47 1.51
CA SER A 103 29.87 -3.35 0.82
C SER A 103 30.93 -2.75 1.74
N ALA A 104 32.19 -2.73 1.30
CA ALA A 104 33.33 -2.23 2.08
C ALA A 104 33.15 -0.80 2.64
N HIS A 105 32.46 0.09 1.92
CA HIS A 105 32.23 1.49 2.35
C HIS A 105 30.81 1.75 2.87
N THR A 106 29.96 0.72 2.87
CA THR A 106 28.54 0.89 3.17
C THR A 106 28.27 1.34 4.61
N CYS A 107 29.13 0.98 5.55
CA CYS A 107 29.03 1.39 6.95
C CYS A 107 29.18 2.92 7.12
N GLU A 108 30.21 3.50 6.51
CA GLU A 108 30.48 4.93 6.56
C GLU A 108 29.39 5.71 5.83
N ASP A 109 29.00 5.26 4.64
CA ASP A 109 27.90 5.85 3.86
C ASP A 109 26.58 5.81 4.62
N PHE A 110 26.30 4.69 5.30
CA PHE A 110 25.13 4.54 6.16
C PHE A 110 25.15 5.55 7.30
N LYS A 111 26.24 5.62 8.06
CA LYS A 111 26.40 6.59 9.16
C LYS A 111 26.25 8.03 8.69
N ALA A 112 26.91 8.39 7.59
CA ALA A 112 26.83 9.73 7.00
C ALA A 112 25.39 10.08 6.61
N ARG A 113 24.64 9.14 6.01
CA ARG A 113 23.25 9.37 5.62
C ARG A 113 22.30 9.44 6.82
N VAL A 114 22.45 8.58 7.82
CA VAL A 114 21.65 8.67 9.06
C VAL A 114 21.91 10.01 9.74
N ASN A 115 23.17 10.45 9.82
CA ASN A 115 23.54 11.74 10.43
C ASN A 115 22.94 12.91 9.65
N LYS A 116 22.99 12.89 8.31
CA LYS A 116 22.33 13.87 7.45
C LYS A 116 20.83 13.96 7.76
N TYR A 117 20.13 12.83 7.87
CA TYR A 117 18.70 12.79 8.14
C TYR A 117 18.37 13.25 9.57
N PHE A 118 19.20 12.88 10.54
CA PHE A 118 19.06 13.31 11.93
C PHE A 118 19.20 14.83 12.05
N ALA A 119 20.24 15.41 11.47
CA ALA A 119 20.45 16.87 11.45
C ALA A 119 19.30 17.59 10.73
N ALA A 120 18.84 17.06 9.60
CA ALA A 120 17.69 17.61 8.88
C ALA A 120 16.40 17.57 9.71
N ALA A 121 16.12 16.46 10.40
CA ALA A 121 14.94 16.33 11.27
C ALA A 121 14.99 17.26 12.49
N LEU A 122 16.19 17.45 13.08
CA LEU A 122 16.41 18.43 14.15
C LEU A 122 16.17 19.86 13.67
N ALA A 123 16.68 20.22 12.49
CA ALA A 123 16.49 21.55 11.90
C ALA A 123 15.11 21.76 11.28
N SER A 124 14.25 20.72 11.22
CA SER A 124 12.99 20.73 10.46
C SER A 124 13.18 20.99 8.95
N GLU A 125 14.37 20.69 8.42
CA GLU A 125 14.74 20.80 7.00
C GLU A 125 14.39 19.51 6.25
N TRP A 126 13.12 19.10 6.27
CA TRP A 126 12.65 17.83 5.71
C TRP A 126 12.97 17.66 4.22
N GLY A 127 13.11 18.77 3.47
CA GLY A 127 13.53 18.77 2.07
C GLY A 127 14.93 18.17 1.81
N ARG A 128 15.74 17.95 2.85
CA ARG A 128 17.09 17.34 2.72
C ARG A 128 17.07 15.81 2.74
N PHE A 129 15.93 15.19 3.05
CA PHE A 129 15.78 13.74 2.91
C PHE A 129 15.87 13.36 1.43
N ASP A 130 16.54 12.24 1.13
CA ASP A 130 16.59 11.74 -0.23
C ASP A 130 15.18 11.28 -0.63
N ARG A 131 14.77 11.61 -1.86
CA ARG A 131 13.44 11.28 -2.39
C ARG A 131 13.58 10.19 -3.43
N VAL A 132 12.91 9.07 -3.20
CA VAL A 132 12.94 7.92 -4.10
C VAL A 132 11.52 7.61 -4.55
N SER A 133 11.28 7.72 -5.86
CA SER A 133 9.98 7.37 -6.46
C SER A 133 9.62 5.90 -6.19
N ALA A 134 8.34 5.65 -5.94
CA ALA A 134 7.81 4.33 -5.64
C ALA A 134 7.92 3.34 -6.81
N GLU A 135 8.13 3.80 -8.05
CA GLU A 135 8.36 2.93 -9.20
C GLU A 135 9.55 1.97 -9.00
N ASN A 136 10.45 2.28 -8.07
CA ASN A 136 11.63 1.48 -7.76
C ASN A 136 11.47 0.52 -6.56
N LEU A 137 10.35 0.55 -5.83
CA LEU A 137 10.15 -0.27 -4.63
C LEU A 137 8.77 -0.92 -4.65
N PHE A 138 8.73 -2.26 -4.50
CA PHE A 138 7.50 -3.01 -4.29
C PHE A 138 6.73 -2.41 -3.10
N GLN A 139 5.72 -1.59 -3.36
CA GLN A 139 4.86 -1.05 -2.31
C GLN A 139 4.17 -2.22 -1.61
N ARG A 140 4.53 -2.48 -0.35
CA ARG A 140 3.72 -3.30 0.54
C ARG A 140 2.43 -2.53 0.80
N LYS A 141 1.41 -2.70 -0.05
CA LYS A 141 0.04 -2.28 0.27
C LYS A 141 -0.28 -2.75 1.69
N GLY A 142 -0.58 -1.80 2.57
CA GLY A 142 -0.83 -2.10 3.97
C GLY A 142 -1.98 -3.09 4.11
N MET A 143 -2.00 -3.85 5.20
CA MET A 143 -3.09 -4.80 5.45
C MET A 143 -4.45 -4.10 5.45
N MET A 144 -4.52 -2.85 5.91
CA MET A 144 -5.72 -2.01 5.86
C MET A 144 -6.15 -1.67 4.43
N ASP A 145 -5.23 -1.37 3.52
CA ASP A 145 -5.58 -1.10 2.12
C ASP A 145 -6.10 -2.36 1.42
N ARG A 146 -5.52 -3.53 1.74
CA ARG A 146 -6.00 -4.83 1.25
C ARG A 146 -7.39 -5.15 1.80
N VAL A 147 -7.63 -4.88 3.08
CA VAL A 147 -8.95 -5.08 3.70
C VAL A 147 -9.97 -4.10 3.11
N ALA A 148 -9.61 -2.83 2.93
CA ALA A 148 -10.48 -1.83 2.33
C ALA A 148 -10.83 -2.19 0.88
N SER A 149 -9.86 -2.67 0.08
CA SER A 149 -10.13 -3.13 -1.28
C SER A 149 -11.04 -4.35 -1.29
N LEU A 150 -10.80 -5.33 -0.40
CA LEU A 150 -11.65 -6.52 -0.25
C LEU A 150 -13.08 -6.15 0.16
N VAL A 151 -13.27 -5.25 1.11
CA VAL A 151 -14.59 -4.79 1.55
C VAL A 151 -15.32 -4.09 0.40
N SER A 152 -14.63 -3.20 -0.31
CA SER A 152 -15.18 -2.56 -1.51
C SER A 152 -15.56 -3.59 -2.58
N ALA A 153 -14.76 -4.64 -2.76
CA ALA A 153 -15.06 -5.76 -3.66
C ALA A 153 -16.38 -6.44 -3.33
N VAL A 154 -16.50 -6.85 -2.06
CA VAL A 154 -17.64 -7.61 -1.57
C VAL A 154 -18.90 -6.76 -1.66
N LEU A 155 -18.82 -5.47 -1.29
CA LEU A 155 -19.93 -4.55 -1.44
C LEU A 155 -20.35 -4.41 -2.91
N THR A 156 -19.41 -4.22 -3.83
CA THR A 156 -19.70 -4.07 -5.26
C THR A 156 -20.31 -5.35 -5.86
N ALA A 157 -19.82 -6.51 -5.43
CA ALA A 157 -20.36 -7.81 -5.85
C ALA A 157 -21.74 -8.11 -5.24
N ALA A 158 -22.06 -7.56 -4.07
CA ALA A 158 -23.34 -7.78 -3.39
C ALA A 158 -24.48 -6.91 -3.94
N VAL A 159 -24.19 -5.78 -4.61
CA VAL A 159 -25.21 -4.86 -5.14
C VAL A 159 -26.28 -5.55 -6.00
N PRO A 160 -25.95 -6.36 -7.03
CA PRO A 160 -26.96 -6.98 -7.89
C PRO A 160 -27.84 -7.98 -7.13
N ILE A 161 -27.25 -8.70 -6.17
CA ILE A 161 -27.95 -9.71 -5.36
C ILE A 161 -28.95 -9.01 -4.43
N LEU A 162 -28.54 -7.92 -3.78
CA LEU A 162 -29.42 -7.10 -2.94
C LEU A 162 -30.56 -6.48 -3.75
N LEU A 163 -30.25 -5.97 -4.94
CA LEU A 163 -31.25 -5.39 -5.84
C LEU A 163 -32.30 -6.44 -6.26
N LEU A 164 -31.84 -7.65 -6.55
CA LEU A 164 -32.70 -8.77 -6.94
C LEU A 164 -33.58 -9.25 -5.78
N LEU A 165 -33.02 -9.34 -4.57
CA LEU A 165 -33.79 -9.65 -3.36
C LEU A 165 -34.85 -8.60 -3.06
N LEU A 166 -34.57 -7.32 -3.36
CA LEU A 166 -35.54 -6.24 -3.20
C LEU A 166 -36.68 -6.37 -4.23
N LEU A 167 -36.33 -6.62 -5.50
CA LEU A 167 -37.29 -6.80 -6.60
C LEU A 167 -38.19 -8.02 -6.38
N SER A 168 -37.66 -9.13 -5.87
CA SER A 168 -38.44 -10.32 -5.56
C SER A 168 -39.38 -10.10 -4.37
N ARG A 169 -38.93 -9.36 -3.34
CA ARG A 169 -39.76 -9.00 -2.18
C ARG A 169 -40.93 -8.08 -2.52
N LEU A 170 -40.78 -7.24 -3.53
CA LEU A 170 -41.81 -6.29 -3.95
C LEU A 170 -42.78 -6.91 -4.99
N ASP A 171 -42.54 -8.15 -5.41
CA ASP A 171 -43.34 -8.88 -6.42
C ASP A 171 -43.53 -8.09 -7.74
N VAL A 172 -42.54 -7.26 -8.07
CA VAL A 172 -42.59 -6.35 -9.24
C VAL A 172 -42.25 -7.10 -10.53
N VAL A 173 -41.64 -8.28 -10.43
CA VAL A 173 -41.06 -9.01 -11.56
C VAL A 173 -41.67 -10.39 -11.69
N ALA A 174 -42.33 -10.66 -12.82
CA ALA A 174 -42.87 -11.96 -13.14
C ALA A 174 -41.80 -12.98 -13.56
N GLU A 175 -42.04 -14.25 -13.27
CA GLU A 175 -41.43 -15.39 -13.95
C GLU A 175 -41.73 -15.29 -15.46
N PRO A 176 -40.76 -15.43 -16.39
CA PRO A 176 -39.40 -15.98 -16.25
C PRO A 176 -38.27 -14.93 -16.10
N LEU A 177 -38.59 -13.63 -16.08
CA LEU A 177 -37.59 -12.56 -16.06
C LEU A 177 -36.71 -12.62 -14.80
N LEU A 178 -37.30 -13.03 -13.67
CA LEU A 178 -36.60 -13.25 -12.41
C LEU A 178 -35.43 -14.24 -12.55
N THR A 179 -35.63 -15.34 -13.29
CA THR A 179 -34.62 -16.37 -13.52
C THR A 179 -33.43 -15.82 -14.31
N TYR A 180 -33.67 -15.05 -15.37
CA TYR A 180 -32.60 -14.41 -16.15
C TYR A 180 -31.82 -13.37 -15.34
N LEU A 181 -32.52 -12.54 -14.54
CA LEU A 181 -31.88 -11.58 -13.66
C LEU A 181 -31.01 -12.26 -12.60
N THR A 182 -31.46 -13.42 -12.09
CA THR A 182 -30.73 -14.20 -11.09
C THR A 182 -29.43 -14.74 -11.67
N VAL A 183 -29.47 -15.33 -12.87
CA VAL A 183 -28.28 -15.78 -13.59
C VAL A 183 -27.34 -14.60 -13.88
N GLY A 184 -27.87 -13.47 -14.33
CA GLY A 184 -27.09 -12.24 -14.56
C GLY A 184 -26.39 -11.71 -13.31
N ALA A 185 -27.09 -11.71 -12.17
CA ALA A 185 -26.52 -11.29 -10.88
C ALA A 185 -25.37 -12.20 -10.43
N TYR A 186 -25.50 -13.52 -10.59
CA TYR A 186 -24.42 -14.46 -10.28
C TYR A 186 -23.21 -14.29 -11.21
N ILE A 187 -23.45 -14.11 -12.51
CA ILE A 187 -22.38 -13.83 -13.48
C ILE A 187 -21.65 -12.54 -13.09
N TRP A 188 -22.40 -11.47 -12.77
CA TRP A 188 -21.81 -10.20 -12.34
C TRP A 188 -20.97 -10.32 -11.07
N ALA A 189 -21.46 -11.03 -10.06
CA ALA A 189 -20.73 -11.27 -8.82
C ALA A 189 -19.42 -12.04 -9.07
N ALA A 190 -19.48 -13.09 -9.91
CA ALA A 190 -18.30 -13.85 -10.30
C ALA A 190 -17.28 -12.99 -11.06
N LEU A 191 -17.73 -12.19 -12.03
CA LEU A 191 -16.88 -11.25 -12.78
C LEU A 191 -16.21 -10.23 -11.85
N SER A 192 -16.98 -9.66 -10.92
CA SER A 192 -16.48 -8.66 -9.98
C SER A 192 -15.39 -9.25 -9.08
N LEU A 193 -15.58 -10.45 -8.56
CA LEU A 193 -14.58 -11.17 -7.76
C LEU A 193 -13.32 -11.51 -8.58
N LEU A 194 -13.50 -12.04 -9.79
CA LEU A 194 -12.39 -12.37 -10.70
C LEU A 194 -11.54 -11.15 -11.06
N SER A 195 -12.19 -10.00 -11.30
CA SER A 195 -11.48 -8.75 -11.63
C SER A 195 -10.57 -8.25 -10.52
N GLN A 196 -10.85 -8.62 -9.27
CA GLN A 196 -10.05 -8.21 -8.12
C GLN A 196 -8.95 -9.21 -7.77
N LEU A 197 -9.18 -10.51 -8.03
CA LEU A 197 -8.20 -11.56 -7.79
C LEU A 197 -7.09 -11.56 -8.85
N ASP A 198 -7.40 -11.14 -10.08
CA ASP A 198 -6.44 -11.11 -11.19
C ASP A 198 -6.18 -9.67 -11.67
N PRO A 199 -5.01 -9.07 -11.34
CA PRO A 199 -4.61 -7.76 -11.85
C PRO A 199 -4.55 -7.67 -13.38
N GLN A 200 -4.39 -8.82 -14.06
CA GLN A 200 -4.33 -8.92 -15.52
C GLN A 200 -5.71 -9.22 -16.15
N TYR A 201 -6.78 -9.24 -15.36
CA TYR A 201 -8.13 -9.55 -15.84
C TYR A 201 -8.58 -8.59 -16.94
N ALA A 202 -8.29 -7.30 -16.80
CA ALA A 202 -8.63 -6.29 -17.80
C ALA A 202 -8.02 -6.62 -19.17
N THR A 203 -6.77 -7.08 -19.18
CA THR A 203 -6.04 -7.48 -20.38
C THR A 203 -6.62 -8.75 -21.01
N LYS A 204 -7.01 -9.74 -20.19
CA LYS A 204 -7.66 -10.99 -20.65
C LYS A 204 -9.07 -10.74 -21.21
N MET A 205 -9.82 -9.84 -20.60
CA MET A 205 -11.15 -9.44 -21.08
C MET A 205 -11.09 -8.68 -22.40
N ALA A 206 -10.10 -7.82 -22.58
CA ALA A 206 -9.86 -7.17 -23.87
C ALA A 206 -9.61 -8.21 -24.97
N ALA A 207 -8.77 -9.23 -24.70
CA ALA A 207 -8.51 -10.31 -25.65
C ALA A 207 -9.76 -11.15 -25.99
N LEU A 208 -10.61 -11.46 -25.00
CA LEU A 208 -11.88 -12.18 -25.24
C LEU A 208 -12.88 -11.35 -26.04
N LYS A 209 -12.94 -10.04 -25.80
CA LYS A 209 -13.77 -9.11 -26.58
C LYS A 209 -13.33 -9.05 -28.05
N ASP A 210 -12.03 -9.19 -28.33
CA ASP A 210 -11.53 -9.21 -29.70
C ASP A 210 -11.74 -10.58 -30.38
N LEU A 211 -11.72 -11.69 -29.62
CA LEU A 211 -12.09 -13.04 -30.10
C LEU A 211 -13.58 -13.14 -30.50
N THR A 212 -14.47 -12.48 -29.76
CA THR A 212 -15.91 -12.45 -30.09
C THR A 212 -16.24 -11.59 -31.30
N LYS A 213 -15.40 -10.61 -31.65
CA LYS A 213 -15.52 -9.87 -32.93
C LYS A 213 -15.04 -10.69 -34.14
N THR A 214 -14.15 -11.65 -33.92
CA THR A 214 -13.55 -12.47 -34.99
C THR A 214 -14.33 -13.74 -35.28
N PHE A 215 -15.19 -14.19 -34.37
CA PHE A 215 -16.18 -15.25 -34.62
C PHE A 215 -17.60 -14.67 -34.72
N PRO A 216 -18.12 -14.38 -35.93
CA PRO A 216 -19.52 -14.05 -36.12
C PRO A 216 -20.37 -15.31 -35.90
N LEU A 217 -20.77 -15.56 -34.65
CA LEU A 217 -21.71 -16.62 -34.30
C LEU A 217 -23.10 -16.27 -34.86
N GLY A 218 -23.43 -16.91 -35.98
CA GLY A 218 -24.81 -17.29 -36.32
C GLY A 218 -25.66 -16.25 -37.05
N LYS A 219 -25.32 -15.92 -38.30
CA LYS A 219 -26.37 -15.56 -39.27
C LYS A 219 -26.98 -16.88 -39.77
N LYS A 220 -28.10 -17.28 -39.16
CA LYS A 220 -28.90 -18.43 -39.57
C LYS A 220 -29.62 -18.03 -40.87
N ASP A 221 -29.04 -18.37 -42.01
CA ASP A 221 -29.74 -18.25 -43.29
C ASP A 221 -30.87 -19.29 -43.31
N GLY A 222 -32.09 -18.81 -43.06
CA GLY A 222 -33.31 -19.54 -43.31
C GLY A 222 -33.52 -19.63 -44.83
N GLY A 223 -33.15 -20.76 -45.41
CA GLY A 223 -33.57 -21.14 -46.75
C GLY A 223 -34.96 -21.77 -46.69
N GLU A 224 -35.95 -21.06 -47.23
CA GLU A 224 -37.25 -21.59 -47.58
C GLU A 224 -37.11 -22.63 -48.69
N GLY A 225 -37.83 -23.75 -48.55
CA GLY A 225 -38.02 -24.79 -49.55
C GLY A 225 -39.31 -25.54 -49.24
#